data_AF-A0A9X5XJW2-F1
#
_entry.id   AF-A0A9X5XJW2-F1
#
_cell.length_a   1.000
_cell.length_b   1.000
_cell.length_c   1.000
_cell.angle_alpha   90.00
_cell.angle_beta   90.00
_cell.angle_gamma   90.00
#
_symmetry.space_group_name_H-M   'P 1'
#
loop_
_entity.id
_entity.type
_entity.pdbx_description
1 polymer ?
#
loop_
_entity_poly.entity_id
_entity_poly.type
_entity_poly.pdbx_seq_one_letter_code
_entity_poly.pdbx_strand_id
1 'polypeptide(L)'
;MLPGWGRNGRAVQISRILGTRTAWTTMGDGEFFCPGCGGDRNYQRLTGRRRFTLLGVPVLPRGDTGPVVECAACGRHYGADVLDHPTTTRFSAMLRDAVHTVALAVLAAGGACSRTSLETAATAVRSAGFDDCTEDQLGALVEALAADTGRIFGEPCGAGLAIELHEALDPLAPHLAATGRESILLQGARIALADGPYTPAERDVLATVGAALTICGDDVTRLLAAARTPS
;
A
#
# COMPACT_ATOMS: atom_id res chain seq x y z
N MET A 1 -51.99 30.07 43.03
CA MET A 1 -51.30 29.44 44.17
C MET A 1 -49.80 29.47 43.90
N LEU A 2 -49.08 30.37 44.56
CA LEU A 2 -47.65 30.21 44.90
C LEU A 2 -47.59 29.41 46.23
N PRO A 3 -46.45 28.87 46.73
CA PRO A 3 -45.02 29.20 46.47
C PRO A 3 -44.14 27.93 46.25
N GLY A 4 -42.82 27.91 46.09
CA GLY A 4 -41.78 28.93 46.13
C GLY A 4 -40.37 28.30 46.12
N TRP A 5 -39.40 29.23 46.09
CA TRP A 5 -37.99 29.15 46.51
C TRP A 5 -36.96 28.46 45.60
N GLY A 6 -36.02 29.30 45.16
CA GLY A 6 -34.85 28.93 44.38
C GLY A 6 -33.61 28.67 45.22
N ARG A 7 -32.54 28.24 44.54
CA ARG A 7 -31.15 28.47 44.94
C ARG A 7 -30.20 28.12 43.79
N ASN A 8 -29.24 29.02 43.61
CA ASN A 8 -27.90 28.81 43.06
C ASN A 8 -27.67 29.02 41.55
N GLY A 9 -27.82 30.28 41.13
CA GLY A 9 -27.13 30.88 39.98
C GLY A 9 -25.59 30.97 40.11
N ARG A 10 -24.93 29.95 40.69
CA ARG A 10 -23.46 29.91 40.90
C ARG A 10 -22.74 28.90 40.00
N ALA A 11 -23.44 27.93 39.41
CA ALA A 11 -22.82 26.91 38.55
C ALA A 11 -22.56 27.40 37.11
N VAL A 12 -23.37 28.32 36.60
CA VAL A 12 -23.23 28.83 35.21
C VAL A 12 -22.06 29.81 35.06
N GLN A 13 -21.61 30.45 36.14
CA GLN A 13 -20.58 31.49 36.07
C GLN A 13 -19.14 30.95 36.08
N ILE A 14 -18.90 29.74 36.61
CA ILE A 14 -17.57 29.09 36.61
C ILE A 14 -17.18 28.63 35.19
N SER A 15 -18.17 28.31 34.35
CA SER A 15 -17.97 27.93 32.95
C SER A 15 -17.39 29.05 32.06
N ARG A 16 -17.42 30.31 32.49
CA ARG A 16 -16.78 31.43 31.77
C ARG A 16 -15.36 31.75 32.24
N ILE A 17 -14.96 31.23 33.40
CA ILE A 17 -13.68 31.55 34.03
C ILE A 17 -12.66 30.43 33.75
N LEU A 18 -13.08 29.17 33.74
CA LEU A 18 -12.20 28.02 33.48
C LEU A 18 -12.48 27.43 32.09
N GLY A 19 -11.43 27.25 31.29
CA GLY A 19 -11.51 26.59 29.98
C GLY A 19 -10.24 25.81 29.64
N THR A 20 -10.24 25.17 28.48
CA THR A 20 -9.05 24.53 27.91
C THR A 20 -8.87 25.04 26.49
N ARG A 21 -7.68 25.55 26.17
CA ARG A 21 -7.32 25.98 24.82
C ARG A 21 -6.15 25.14 24.31
N THR A 22 -6.26 24.67 23.08
CA THR A 22 -5.16 23.99 22.39
C THR A 22 -4.45 25.01 21.52
N ALA A 23 -3.14 25.17 21.72
CA ALA A 23 -2.30 25.93 20.81
C ALA A 23 -1.66 24.95 19.82
N TRP A 24 -1.93 25.12 18.53
CA TRP A 24 -1.39 24.29 17.47
C TRP A 24 -0.06 24.87 16.97
N THR A 25 0.91 24.00 16.73
CA THR A 25 2.18 24.34 16.09
C THR A 25 2.38 23.44 14.89
N THR A 26 2.56 24.04 13.72
CA THR A 26 2.87 23.33 12.47
C THR A 26 4.30 22.81 12.54
N MET A 27 4.46 21.50 12.42
CA MET A 27 5.74 20.78 12.48
C MET A 27 6.27 20.42 11.09
N GLY A 28 5.41 20.38 10.07
CA GLY A 28 5.79 20.08 8.69
C GLY A 28 4.58 19.85 7.80
N ASP A 29 4.82 19.77 6.51
CA ASP A 29 3.83 19.56 5.45
C ASP A 29 4.25 18.42 4.50
N GLY A 30 3.31 17.94 3.70
CA GLY A 30 3.54 16.87 2.72
C GLY A 30 2.24 16.46 2.02
N GLU A 31 2.29 15.40 1.22
CA GLU A 31 1.12 14.85 0.52
C GLU A 31 0.56 13.61 1.21
N PHE A 32 -0.77 13.49 1.25
CA PHE A 32 -1.47 12.30 1.73
C PHE A 32 -2.78 12.09 0.97
N PHE A 33 -3.34 10.89 1.04
CA PHE A 33 -4.69 10.63 0.56
C PHE A 33 -5.73 11.11 1.58
N CYS A 34 -6.51 12.15 1.26
CA CYS A 34 -7.50 12.70 2.18
C CYS A 34 -8.84 11.94 2.10
N PRO A 35 -9.32 11.30 3.19
CA PRO A 35 -10.59 10.57 3.19
C PRO A 35 -11.81 11.48 2.95
N GLY A 36 -11.72 12.76 3.34
CA GLY A 36 -12.80 13.72 3.14
C GLY A 36 -12.89 14.27 1.72
N CYS A 37 -11.75 14.40 1.03
CA CYS A 37 -11.71 14.89 -0.36
C CYS A 37 -11.74 13.75 -1.39
N GLY A 38 -11.37 12.53 -1.01
CA GLY A 38 -11.27 11.39 -1.91
C GLY A 38 -10.09 11.48 -2.88
N GLY A 39 -8.95 12.03 -2.45
CA GLY A 39 -7.78 12.15 -3.32
C GLY A 39 -6.56 12.73 -2.63
N ASP A 40 -5.45 12.76 -3.37
CA ASP A 40 -4.15 13.24 -2.89
C ASP A 40 -4.20 14.75 -2.63
N ARG A 41 -3.86 15.16 -1.42
CA ARG A 41 -3.88 16.56 -0.97
C ARG A 41 -2.66 16.86 -0.12
N ASN A 42 -2.32 18.14 -0.05
CA ASN A 42 -1.33 18.61 0.90
C ASN A 42 -1.92 18.59 2.33
N TYR A 43 -1.11 18.21 3.30
CA TYR A 43 -1.43 18.30 4.72
C TYR A 43 -0.45 19.17 5.48
N GLN A 44 -0.87 19.60 6.68
CA GLN A 44 -0.02 20.17 7.70
C GLN A 44 -0.06 19.29 8.95
N ARG A 45 1.11 18.85 9.43
CA ARG A 45 1.25 18.17 10.73
C ARG A 45 1.23 19.22 11.81
N LEU A 46 0.22 19.15 12.66
CA LEU A 46 0.06 20.00 13.82
C LEU A 46 0.32 19.20 15.09
N THR A 47 1.01 19.81 16.05
CA THR A 47 1.07 19.31 17.43
C THR A 47 0.39 20.32 18.34
N GLY A 48 -0.47 19.84 19.23
CA GLY A 48 -1.35 20.73 19.99
C GLY A 48 -0.98 20.74 21.46
N ARG A 49 -0.41 21.82 22.01
CA ARG A 49 -0.21 21.92 23.46
C ARG A 49 -1.51 22.36 24.14
N ARG A 50 -2.10 21.51 24.99
CA ARG A 50 -3.30 21.87 25.76
C ARG A 50 -2.89 22.71 26.96
N ARG A 51 -3.47 23.90 27.08
CA ARG A 51 -3.30 24.76 28.24
C ARG A 51 -4.63 25.02 28.91
N PHE A 52 -4.65 24.91 30.23
CA PHE A 52 -5.75 25.36 31.04
C PHE A 52 -5.82 26.88 30.98
N THR A 53 -6.98 27.41 30.64
CA THR A 53 -7.22 28.85 30.60
C THR A 53 -8.02 29.29 31.81
N LEU A 54 -7.54 30.32 32.49
CA LEU A 54 -8.25 31.03 33.55
C LEU A 54 -8.52 32.45 33.04
N LEU A 55 -9.79 32.87 33.00
CA LEU A 55 -10.21 34.17 32.45
C LEU A 55 -9.68 34.44 31.02
N GLY A 56 -9.54 33.38 30.21
CA GLY A 56 -8.99 33.46 28.85
C GLY A 56 -7.46 33.43 28.76
N VAL A 57 -6.73 33.49 29.88
CA VAL A 57 -5.26 33.44 29.93
C VAL A 57 -4.79 31.99 30.15
N PRO A 58 -3.93 31.43 29.28
CA PRO A 58 -3.39 30.09 29.46
C PRO A 58 -2.39 30.05 30.62
N VAL A 59 -2.73 29.36 31.70
CA VAL A 59 -1.97 29.37 32.98
C VAL A 59 -1.24 28.07 33.28
N LEU A 60 -1.79 26.91 32.95
CA LEU A 60 -1.18 25.61 33.30
C LEU A 60 -1.14 24.67 32.08
N PRO A 61 0.01 24.01 31.79
CA PRO A 61 0.05 22.96 30.78
C PRO A 61 -0.77 21.75 31.25
N ARG A 62 -1.64 21.23 30.38
CA ARG A 62 -2.52 20.09 30.68
C ARG A 62 -2.21 18.85 29.83
N GLY A 63 -1.03 18.84 29.21
CA GLY A 63 -0.56 17.78 28.32
C GLY A 63 -0.56 18.19 26.84
N ASP A 64 0.05 17.36 26.03
CA ASP A 64 0.09 17.52 24.58
C ASP A 64 -1.04 16.70 23.93
N THR A 65 -1.62 17.27 22.89
CA THR A 65 -2.49 16.57 21.94
C THR A 65 -1.56 15.94 20.92
N GLY A 66 -1.77 14.65 20.65
CA GLY A 66 -0.98 13.89 19.68
C GLY A 66 -0.92 14.58 18.30
N PRO A 67 0.04 14.18 17.45
CA PRO A 67 0.18 14.76 16.11
C PRO A 67 -1.13 14.60 15.35
N VAL A 68 -1.64 15.72 14.83
CA VAL A 68 -2.85 15.80 14.01
C VAL A 68 -2.43 16.20 12.61
N VAL A 69 -3.05 15.58 11.61
CA VAL A 69 -2.86 15.92 10.20
C VAL A 69 -4.04 16.78 9.77
N GLU A 70 -3.80 18.04 9.42
CA GLU A 70 -4.82 18.92 8.84
C GLU A 70 -4.72 18.90 7.31
N CYS A 71 -5.83 18.61 6.63
CA CYS A 71 -5.88 18.75 5.17
C CYS A 71 -5.88 20.23 4.77
N ALA A 72 -4.95 20.65 3.91
CA ALA A 72 -4.89 22.03 3.42
C ALA A 72 -6.08 22.43 2.52
N ALA A 73 -6.83 21.45 1.99
CA ALA A 73 -7.99 21.70 1.13
C ALA A 73 -9.32 21.75 1.91
N CYS A 74 -9.60 20.76 2.75
CA CYS A 74 -10.88 20.69 3.49
C CYS A 74 -10.79 21.17 4.95
N GLY A 75 -9.60 21.49 5.46
CA GLY A 75 -9.37 21.94 6.85
C GLY A 75 -9.73 20.90 7.91
N ARG A 76 -9.89 19.64 7.52
CA ARG A 76 -10.30 18.57 8.45
C ARG A 76 -9.06 17.98 9.11
N HIS A 77 -9.19 17.75 10.41
CA HIS A 77 -8.19 17.10 11.24
C HIS A 77 -8.36 15.58 11.22
N TYR A 78 -7.26 14.88 11.01
CA TYR A 78 -7.15 13.43 11.05
C TYR A 78 -6.04 13.01 12.02
N GLY A 79 -6.06 11.77 12.50
CA GLY A 79 -4.93 11.19 13.22
C GLY A 79 -3.73 10.97 12.30
N ALA A 80 -2.58 10.61 12.87
CA ALA A 80 -1.38 10.33 12.08
C ALA A 80 -1.47 9.03 11.25
N ASP A 81 -2.43 8.16 11.57
CA ASP A 81 -2.75 6.90 10.87
C ASP A 81 -3.16 7.08 9.41
N VAL A 82 -3.68 8.27 9.04
CA VAL A 82 -3.99 8.55 7.62
C VAL A 82 -2.75 8.68 6.75
N LEU A 83 -1.56 8.82 7.36
CA LEU A 83 -0.29 8.88 6.64
C LEU A 83 0.24 7.48 6.29
N ASP A 84 -0.30 6.43 6.89
CA ASP A 84 0.01 5.05 6.52
C ASP A 84 -0.69 4.63 5.22
N HIS A 85 -1.64 5.44 4.74
CA HIS A 85 -2.30 5.22 3.45
C HIS A 85 -1.45 5.83 2.32
N PRO A 86 -0.99 5.04 1.34
CA PRO A 86 -0.21 5.56 0.23
C PRO A 86 -1.04 6.56 -0.58
N THR A 87 -0.39 7.59 -1.10
CA THR A 87 -0.97 8.47 -2.12
C THR A 87 -1.26 7.69 -3.39
N THR A 88 -2.14 8.19 -4.24
CA THR A 88 -2.51 7.58 -5.52
C THR A 88 -1.27 7.37 -6.40
N THR A 89 -0.38 8.37 -6.44
CA THR A 89 0.90 8.28 -7.18
C THR A 89 1.80 7.19 -6.61
N ARG A 90 1.98 7.15 -5.28
CA ARG A 90 2.82 6.13 -4.63
C ARG A 90 2.24 4.74 -4.81
N PHE A 91 0.94 4.58 -4.63
CA PHE A 91 0.24 3.32 -4.83
C PHE A 91 0.38 2.81 -6.27
N SER A 92 0.23 3.70 -7.25
CA SER A 92 0.41 3.36 -8.66
C SER A 92 1.86 2.97 -8.99
N ALA A 93 2.86 3.55 -8.31
CA ALA A 93 4.25 3.16 -8.46
C ALA A 93 4.53 1.78 -7.84
N MET A 94 3.98 1.52 -6.65
CA MET A 94 4.08 0.22 -5.98
C MET A 94 3.44 -0.88 -6.83
N LEU A 95 2.24 -0.64 -7.38
CA LEU A 95 1.57 -1.61 -8.26
C LEU A 95 2.37 -1.94 -9.51
N ARG A 96 2.97 -0.91 -10.12
CA ARG A 96 3.86 -1.08 -11.27
C ARG A 96 5.03 -1.97 -10.93
N ASP A 97 5.72 -1.65 -9.83
CA ASP A 97 6.86 -2.41 -9.34
C ASP A 97 6.50 -3.87 -9.06
N ALA A 98 5.39 -4.12 -8.37
CA ALA A 98 4.90 -5.46 -8.11
C ALA A 98 4.62 -6.27 -9.39
N VAL A 99 3.92 -5.70 -10.37
CA VAL A 99 3.64 -6.41 -11.64
C VAL A 99 4.94 -6.72 -12.39
N HIS A 100 5.89 -5.79 -12.39
CA HIS A 100 7.20 -5.99 -13.01
C HIS A 100 7.99 -7.11 -12.32
N THR A 101 8.08 -7.09 -10.99
CA THR A 101 8.78 -8.13 -10.21
C THR A 101 8.12 -9.50 -10.36
N VAL A 102 6.79 -9.57 -10.37
CA VAL A 102 6.06 -10.83 -10.65
C VAL A 102 6.36 -11.35 -12.05
N ALA A 103 6.36 -10.47 -13.07
CA ALA A 103 6.67 -10.87 -14.44
C ALA A 103 8.10 -11.43 -14.56
N LEU A 104 9.09 -10.74 -14.00
CA LEU A 104 10.48 -11.22 -13.96
C LEU A 104 10.60 -12.55 -13.22
N ALA A 105 9.91 -12.70 -12.09
CA ALA A 105 9.99 -13.91 -11.30
C ALA A 105 9.44 -15.13 -12.02
N VAL A 106 8.30 -14.97 -12.70
CA VAL A 106 7.69 -16.03 -13.50
C VAL A 106 8.57 -16.38 -14.70
N LEU A 107 9.08 -15.38 -15.44
CA LEU A 107 9.95 -15.61 -16.60
C LEU A 107 11.26 -16.30 -16.21
N ALA A 108 11.86 -15.90 -15.09
CA ALA A 108 13.08 -16.52 -14.57
C ALA A 108 12.87 -17.98 -14.16
N ALA A 109 11.69 -18.31 -13.60
CA ALA A 109 11.34 -19.68 -13.22
C ALA A 109 11.05 -20.59 -14.43
N GLY A 110 10.50 -20.04 -15.51
CA GLY A 110 10.22 -20.79 -16.75
C GLY A 110 11.47 -21.26 -17.50
N GLY A 111 12.65 -20.70 -17.19
CA GLY A 111 13.96 -21.19 -17.65
C GLY A 111 14.27 -21.01 -19.13
N ALA A 112 13.27 -20.78 -19.98
CA ALA A 112 13.42 -20.37 -21.37
C ALA A 112 12.47 -19.21 -21.66
N CYS A 113 13.01 -18.00 -21.83
CA CYS A 113 12.25 -16.83 -22.26
C CYS A 113 11.71 -17.05 -23.68
N SER A 114 10.62 -17.80 -23.80
CA SER A 114 9.92 -17.94 -25.07
C SER A 114 9.45 -16.55 -25.50
N ARG A 115 9.44 -16.31 -26.81
CA ARG A 115 8.97 -15.03 -27.35
C ARG A 115 7.53 -14.73 -26.91
N THR A 116 6.67 -15.74 -26.84
CA THR A 116 5.26 -15.59 -26.44
C THR A 116 5.12 -15.21 -24.96
N SER A 117 5.96 -15.77 -24.07
CA SER A 117 5.99 -15.41 -22.66
C SER A 117 6.52 -14.00 -22.44
N LEU A 118 7.58 -13.59 -23.15
CA LEU A 118 8.11 -12.22 -23.12
C LEU A 118 7.10 -11.20 -23.64
N GLU A 119 6.43 -11.48 -24.76
CA GLU A 119 5.40 -10.58 -25.33
C GLU A 119 4.21 -10.41 -24.38
N THR A 120 3.78 -11.51 -23.76
CA THR A 120 2.69 -11.49 -22.75
C THR A 120 3.11 -10.71 -21.51
N ALA A 121 4.34 -10.90 -21.03
CA ALA A 121 4.90 -10.16 -19.90
C ALA A 121 5.05 -8.66 -20.21
N ALA A 122 5.60 -8.30 -21.36
CA ALA A 122 5.75 -6.90 -21.78
C ALA A 122 4.37 -6.21 -21.91
N THR A 123 3.37 -6.93 -22.41
CA THR A 123 1.99 -6.42 -22.47
C THR A 123 1.40 -6.23 -21.07
N ALA A 124 1.60 -7.20 -20.16
CA ALA A 124 1.13 -7.09 -18.78
C ALA A 124 1.78 -5.90 -18.03
N VAL A 125 3.10 -5.74 -18.15
CA VAL A 125 3.88 -4.68 -17.52
C VAL A 125 3.50 -3.30 -18.08
N ARG A 126 3.34 -3.18 -19.40
CA ARG A 126 2.84 -1.94 -20.03
C ARG A 126 1.42 -1.59 -19.56
N SER A 127 0.53 -2.58 -19.47
CA SER A 127 -0.83 -2.35 -18.97
C SER A 127 -0.88 -1.87 -17.52
N ALA A 128 0.16 -2.15 -16.73
CA ALA A 128 0.31 -1.63 -15.36
C ALA A 128 0.88 -0.20 -15.31
N GLY A 129 1.36 0.36 -16.42
CA GLY A 129 1.87 1.72 -16.54
C GLY A 129 3.39 1.85 -16.68
N PHE A 130 4.09 0.77 -17.05
CA PHE A 130 5.49 0.80 -17.49
C PHE A 130 5.53 0.87 -19.03
N ASP A 131 5.28 2.06 -19.58
CA ASP A 131 5.06 2.25 -21.03
C ASP A 131 6.29 1.91 -21.89
N ASP A 132 7.50 2.12 -21.36
CA ASP A 132 8.78 1.92 -22.07
C ASP A 132 9.31 0.48 -22.02
N CYS A 133 8.58 -0.44 -21.39
CA CYS A 133 9.02 -1.83 -21.22
C CYS A 133 8.95 -2.61 -22.55
N THR A 134 10.09 -3.12 -23.00
CA THR A 134 10.20 -3.95 -24.22
C THR A 134 10.53 -5.40 -23.88
N GLU A 135 10.18 -6.31 -24.80
CA GLU A 135 10.53 -7.74 -24.72
C GLU A 135 12.05 -7.94 -24.56
N ASP A 136 12.86 -7.19 -25.32
CA ASP A 136 14.32 -7.27 -25.27
C ASP A 136 14.88 -6.83 -23.91
N GLN A 137 14.30 -5.80 -23.28
CA GLN A 137 14.71 -5.35 -21.95
C GLN A 137 14.40 -6.41 -20.89
N LEU A 138 13.20 -6.99 -20.94
CA LEU A 138 12.82 -8.08 -20.02
C LEU A 138 13.70 -9.31 -20.22
N GLY A 139 13.96 -9.69 -21.47
CA GLY A 139 14.85 -10.80 -21.81
C GLY A 139 16.26 -10.58 -21.24
N ALA A 140 16.84 -9.40 -21.44
CA ALA A 140 18.16 -9.06 -20.91
C ALA A 140 18.22 -9.09 -19.37
N LEU A 141 17.16 -8.65 -18.68
CA LEU A 141 17.08 -8.72 -17.22
C LEU A 141 17.01 -10.17 -16.73
N VAL A 142 16.22 -11.02 -17.39
CA VAL A 142 16.12 -12.44 -17.03
C VAL A 142 17.43 -13.18 -17.31
N GLU A 143 18.09 -12.90 -18.43
CA GLU A 143 19.41 -13.46 -18.74
C GLU A 143 20.48 -13.02 -17.71
N ALA A 144 20.46 -11.76 -17.30
CA ALA A 144 21.33 -11.26 -16.24
C ALA A 144 21.07 -11.97 -14.90
N LEU A 145 19.79 -12.13 -14.52
CA LEU A 145 19.39 -12.88 -13.32
C LEU A 145 19.85 -14.34 -13.37
N ALA A 146 19.72 -15.00 -14.52
CA ALA A 146 20.19 -16.37 -14.72
C ALA A 146 21.72 -16.47 -14.63
N ALA A 147 22.45 -15.47 -15.15
CA ALA A 147 23.91 -15.41 -15.10
C ALA A 147 24.44 -15.17 -13.68
N ASP A 148 23.75 -14.37 -12.86
CA ASP A 148 24.09 -14.15 -11.45
C ASP A 148 23.71 -15.35 -10.58
N THR A 149 22.60 -16.02 -10.89
CA THR A 149 22.16 -17.28 -10.26
C THR A 149 23.19 -18.41 -10.46
N GLY A 150 23.84 -18.47 -11.62
CA GLY A 150 24.86 -19.49 -11.91
C GLY A 150 26.16 -19.36 -11.12
N ARG A 151 26.41 -18.24 -10.41
CA ARG A 151 27.68 -17.98 -9.69
C ARG A 151 27.65 -18.27 -8.19
N ILE A 152 26.47 -18.45 -7.58
CA ILE A 152 26.33 -18.51 -6.12
C ILE A 152 25.47 -19.74 -5.72
N PHE A 153 26.14 -20.90 -5.59
CA PHE A 153 25.66 -22.18 -5.03
C PHE A 153 24.49 -22.89 -5.75
N GLY A 154 24.61 -24.22 -5.89
CA GLY A 154 23.71 -25.11 -6.63
C GLY A 154 22.34 -25.39 -6.00
N GLU A 155 21.68 -24.39 -5.43
CA GLU A 155 20.24 -24.40 -5.16
C GLU A 155 19.57 -23.37 -6.09
N PRO A 156 18.42 -23.68 -6.72
CA PRO A 156 17.75 -22.71 -7.57
C PRO A 156 17.45 -21.48 -6.72
N CYS A 157 17.88 -20.29 -7.17
CA CYS A 157 17.77 -19.00 -6.48
C CYS A 157 16.32 -18.51 -6.25
N GLY A 158 15.38 -19.40 -5.92
CA GLY A 158 14.04 -19.06 -5.45
C GLY A 158 14.08 -18.17 -4.21
N ALA A 159 15.10 -18.28 -3.35
CA ALA A 159 15.19 -17.47 -2.14
C ALA A 159 15.41 -15.96 -2.40
N GLY A 160 16.29 -15.58 -3.32
CA GLY A 160 16.58 -14.17 -3.61
C GLY A 160 15.39 -13.47 -4.26
N LEU A 161 14.80 -14.12 -5.26
CA LEU A 161 13.63 -13.61 -5.96
C LEU A 161 12.36 -13.66 -5.10
N ALA A 162 12.25 -14.62 -4.18
CA ALA A 162 11.19 -14.62 -3.18
C ALA A 162 11.31 -13.43 -2.22
N ILE A 163 12.51 -13.04 -1.81
CA ILE A 163 12.69 -11.85 -0.94
C ILE A 163 12.20 -10.59 -1.68
N GLU A 164 12.64 -10.38 -2.92
CA GLU A 164 12.21 -9.25 -3.76
C GLU A 164 10.68 -9.25 -3.98
N LEU A 165 10.09 -10.42 -4.19
CA LEU A 165 8.64 -10.57 -4.30
C LEU A 165 7.91 -10.13 -3.04
N HIS A 166 8.38 -10.54 -1.86
CA HIS A 166 7.76 -10.11 -0.59
C HIS A 166 7.95 -8.61 -0.38
N GLU A 167 9.13 -8.06 -0.68
CA GLU A 167 9.40 -6.63 -0.56
C GLU A 167 8.47 -5.78 -1.45
N ALA A 168 8.20 -6.23 -2.67
CA ALA A 168 7.30 -5.54 -3.59
C ALA A 168 5.81 -5.73 -3.24
N LEU A 169 5.41 -6.92 -2.77
CA LEU A 169 4.00 -7.30 -2.61
C LEU A 169 3.44 -7.09 -1.20
N ASP A 170 4.22 -7.30 -0.13
CA ASP A 170 3.76 -7.17 1.25
C ASP A 170 3.22 -5.76 1.57
N PRO A 171 3.87 -4.66 1.12
CA PRO A 171 3.36 -3.32 1.36
C PRO A 171 2.07 -3.01 0.60
N LEU A 172 1.77 -3.75 -0.47
CA LEU A 172 0.56 -3.57 -1.29
C LEU A 172 -0.64 -4.34 -0.75
N ALA A 173 -0.41 -5.53 -0.19
CA ALA A 173 -1.44 -6.43 0.28
C ALA A 173 -2.53 -5.78 1.16
N PRO A 174 -2.21 -4.94 2.17
CA PRO A 174 -3.24 -4.33 3.03
C PRO A 174 -4.09 -3.27 2.32
N HIS A 175 -3.59 -2.69 1.22
CA HIS A 175 -4.27 -1.63 0.49
C HIS A 175 -5.06 -2.13 -0.72
N LEU A 176 -4.90 -3.41 -1.10
CA LEU A 176 -5.60 -4.03 -2.21
C LEU A 176 -6.87 -4.75 -1.75
N ALA A 177 -7.96 -4.54 -2.48
CA ALA A 177 -9.15 -5.38 -2.39
C ALA A 177 -8.83 -6.83 -2.84
N ALA A 178 -9.60 -7.81 -2.37
CA ALA A 178 -9.39 -9.22 -2.70
C ALA A 178 -9.25 -9.47 -4.22
N THR A 179 -10.17 -8.93 -5.01
CA THR A 179 -10.14 -9.02 -6.48
C THR A 179 -8.87 -8.42 -7.09
N GLY A 180 -8.32 -7.34 -6.50
CA GLY A 180 -7.08 -6.74 -6.96
C GLY A 180 -5.88 -7.67 -6.73
N ARG A 181 -5.83 -8.34 -5.58
CA ARG A 181 -4.80 -9.34 -5.27
C ARG A 181 -4.89 -10.54 -6.21
N GLU A 182 -6.10 -11.05 -6.44
CA GLU A 182 -6.33 -12.13 -7.41
C GLU A 182 -5.91 -11.73 -8.84
N SER A 183 -6.17 -10.48 -9.24
CA SER A 183 -5.77 -9.98 -10.57
C SER A 183 -4.26 -10.01 -10.79
N ILE A 184 -3.46 -9.62 -9.79
CA ILE A 184 -1.98 -9.66 -9.89
C ILE A 184 -1.49 -11.10 -10.05
N LEU A 185 -2.02 -12.03 -9.22
CA LEU A 185 -1.71 -13.45 -9.34
C LEU A 185 -2.08 -14.00 -10.73
N LEU A 186 -3.29 -13.67 -11.22
CA LEU A 186 -3.77 -14.10 -12.52
C LEU A 186 -2.96 -13.50 -13.69
N GLN A 187 -2.38 -12.31 -13.55
CA GLN A 187 -1.46 -11.77 -14.54
C GLN A 187 -0.19 -12.61 -14.65
N GLY A 188 0.45 -12.95 -13.52
CA GLY A 188 1.60 -13.87 -13.50
C GLY A 188 1.25 -15.24 -14.07
N ALA A 189 0.06 -15.77 -13.71
CA ALA A 189 -0.44 -17.04 -14.21
C ALA A 189 -0.69 -17.06 -15.73
N ARG A 190 -1.04 -15.93 -16.34
CA ARG A 190 -1.19 -15.81 -17.80
C ARG A 190 0.17 -15.78 -18.51
N ILE A 191 1.16 -15.12 -17.91
CA ILE A 191 2.54 -15.10 -18.43
C ILE A 191 3.09 -16.53 -18.48
N ALA A 192 2.94 -17.29 -17.39
CA ALA A 192 3.42 -18.68 -17.31
C ALA A 192 2.60 -19.69 -18.14
N LEU A 193 1.48 -19.28 -18.75
CA LEU A 193 0.72 -20.12 -19.68
C LEU A 193 1.03 -19.81 -21.15
N ALA A 194 1.80 -18.75 -21.42
CA ALA A 194 2.03 -18.27 -22.77
C ALA A 194 3.03 -19.16 -23.56
N ASP A 195 3.88 -19.91 -22.87
CA ASP A 195 4.78 -20.93 -23.44
C ASP A 195 4.28 -22.36 -23.30
N GLY A 196 3.27 -22.61 -22.46
CA GLY A 196 2.70 -23.94 -22.30
C GLY A 196 2.08 -24.21 -20.93
N PRO A 197 2.02 -25.48 -20.50
CA PRO A 197 1.51 -25.82 -19.18
C PRO A 197 2.51 -25.46 -18.08
N TYR A 198 2.02 -25.01 -16.92
CA TYR A 198 2.84 -24.66 -15.77
C TYR A 198 3.88 -25.72 -15.40
N THR A 199 5.14 -25.31 -15.38
CA THR A 199 6.26 -26.06 -14.81
C THR A 199 6.18 -26.08 -13.27
N PRO A 200 6.87 -27.02 -12.59
CA PRO A 200 6.95 -27.02 -11.13
C PRO A 200 7.53 -25.71 -10.57
N ALA A 201 8.58 -25.17 -11.21
CA ALA A 201 9.24 -23.95 -10.78
C ALA A 201 8.31 -22.72 -10.85
N GLU A 202 7.53 -22.58 -11.92
CA GLU A 202 6.54 -21.50 -12.05
C GLU A 202 5.42 -21.61 -11.01
N ARG A 203 5.00 -22.83 -10.66
CA ARG A 203 3.98 -23.04 -9.61
C ARG A 203 4.50 -22.61 -8.24
N ASP A 204 5.76 -22.91 -7.93
CA ASP A 204 6.37 -22.51 -6.66
C ASP A 204 6.49 -20.99 -6.56
N VAL A 205 6.85 -20.31 -7.66
CA VAL A 205 6.85 -18.83 -7.72
C VAL A 205 5.43 -18.28 -7.56
N LEU A 206 4.44 -18.80 -8.28
CA LEU A 206 3.05 -18.33 -8.19
C LEU A 206 2.45 -18.60 -6.80
N ALA A 207 2.85 -19.67 -6.12
CA ALA A 207 2.49 -19.93 -4.74
C ALA A 207 3.12 -18.89 -3.79
N THR A 208 4.38 -18.52 -4.02
CA THR A 208 5.08 -17.46 -3.28
C THR A 208 4.40 -16.10 -3.47
N VAL A 209 4.03 -15.76 -4.71
CA VAL A 209 3.25 -14.55 -5.04
C VAL A 209 1.91 -14.55 -4.31
N GLY A 210 1.20 -15.68 -4.33
CA GLY A 210 -0.07 -15.84 -3.61
C GLY A 210 0.07 -15.63 -2.11
N ALA A 211 1.13 -16.18 -1.51
CA ALA A 211 1.43 -16.01 -0.08
C ALA A 211 1.70 -14.55 0.29
N ALA A 212 2.55 -13.85 -0.47
CA ALA A 212 2.86 -12.43 -0.26
C ALA A 212 1.61 -11.54 -0.45
N LEU A 213 0.72 -11.92 -1.38
CA LEU A 213 -0.58 -11.27 -1.57
C LEU A 213 -1.65 -11.73 -0.56
N THR A 214 -1.30 -12.50 0.48
CA THR A 214 -2.23 -12.98 1.51
C THR A 214 -3.42 -13.79 0.96
N ILE A 215 -3.23 -14.50 -0.15
CA ILE A 215 -4.22 -15.39 -0.75
C ILE A 215 -4.03 -16.80 -0.16
N CYS A 216 -5.14 -17.45 0.23
CA CYS A 216 -5.08 -18.81 0.76
C CYS A 216 -4.54 -19.79 -0.31
N GLY A 217 -3.74 -20.79 0.09
CA GLY A 217 -3.15 -21.75 -0.86
C GLY A 217 -4.18 -22.54 -1.69
N ASP A 218 -5.35 -22.83 -1.11
CA ASP A 218 -6.47 -23.46 -1.83
C ASP A 218 -7.03 -22.53 -2.92
N ASP A 219 -7.13 -21.22 -2.61
CA ASP A 219 -7.57 -20.21 -3.57
C ASP A 219 -6.54 -19.99 -4.68
N VAL A 220 -5.25 -19.99 -4.36
CA VAL A 220 -4.18 -19.97 -5.38
C VAL A 220 -4.36 -21.15 -6.34
N THR A 221 -4.51 -22.36 -5.81
CA THR A 221 -4.69 -23.56 -6.63
C THR A 221 -5.94 -23.47 -7.51
N ARG A 222 -7.05 -22.97 -6.96
CA ARG A 222 -8.31 -22.73 -7.68
C ARG A 222 -8.14 -21.69 -8.80
N LEU A 223 -7.46 -20.58 -8.52
CA LEU A 223 -7.22 -19.51 -9.49
C LEU A 223 -6.31 -19.98 -10.64
N LEU A 224 -5.24 -20.72 -10.34
CA LEU A 224 -4.37 -21.32 -11.35
C LEU A 224 -5.08 -22.40 -12.19
N ALA A 225 -6.07 -23.10 -11.62
CA ALA A 225 -6.93 -23.98 -12.40
C ALA A 225 -7.87 -23.20 -13.33
N ALA A 226 -8.50 -22.13 -12.82
CA ALA A 226 -9.40 -21.28 -13.60
C ALA A 226 -8.69 -20.53 -14.75
N ALA A 227 -7.44 -20.11 -14.54
CA ALA A 227 -6.65 -19.43 -15.57
C ALA A 227 -6.39 -20.29 -16.83
N ARG A 228 -6.45 -21.62 -16.70
CA ARG A 228 -6.26 -22.56 -17.82
C ARG A 228 -7.49 -22.70 -18.73
N THR A 229 -8.67 -22.32 -18.24
CA THR A 229 -9.90 -22.37 -19.03
C THR A 229 -10.17 -20.99 -19.62
N PRO A 230 -9.95 -20.76 -20.92
CA PRO A 230 -10.33 -19.51 -21.55
C PRO A 230 -11.86 -19.40 -21.49
N SER A 231 -12.34 -18.39 -20.76
CA SER A 231 -13.73 -17.97 -20.72
C SER A 231 -14.14 -17.24 -22.00
#